data_AF-A0A7Y4U9C7-F1
#
_entry.id   AF-A0A7Y4U9C7-F1
#
_cell.length_a   1.000
_cell.length_b   1.000
_cell.length_c   1.000
_cell.angle_alpha   90.00
_cell.angle_beta   90.00
_cell.angle_gamma   90.00
#
_symmetry.space_group_name_H-M   'P 1'
#
loop_
_entity.id
_entity.type
_entity.pdbx_description
1 polymer ?
#
loop_
_entity_poly.entity_id
_entity_poly.type
_entity_poly.pdbx_seq_one_letter_code
_entity_poly.pdbx_strand_id
1 'polypeptide(L)'
;MTETTMLNLRKQEKEHSFTHESASALSLSPLDKTETAIIPLQQGSLAATDAQVEETEPTRLTRALDFLVRYPKLSVVFTACAVATLSLGTWVGALFFENKVLKHQINQRQQAAKVESAEEIKSRIDEAKTQMSQLQNQMEAQQTDVILTEQASLAGENARLLQDLNQLSKPQFGAPLVLLEAASVKFAANPANKDQATTIDVPFNYALFTVVMQPTPALTEKGFQSYFVELLNPKGKGVAWSEKLLKATTPSIPLTFARRAITAGKYQLKLYGLVGKKKEFVEQYDLQVNYLSDPALKPAKKAVKKK
;
A
#
# COMPACT_ATOMS: atom_id res chain seq x y z
N MET A 1 62.46 -0.04 -9.24
CA MET A 1 61.41 -0.55 -10.14
C MET A 1 60.10 -0.44 -9.40
N THR A 2 59.58 0.79 -9.41
CA THR A 2 58.47 1.32 -8.62
C THR A 2 57.80 2.29 -9.58
N GLU A 3 56.46 2.41 -9.52
CA GLU A 3 55.59 3.25 -10.37
C GLU A 3 55.01 2.61 -11.65
N THR A 4 54.18 1.55 -11.55
CA THR A 4 53.20 1.29 -12.63
C THR A 4 51.97 0.48 -12.18
N THR A 5 51.37 0.76 -11.00
CA THR A 5 50.16 0.01 -10.58
C THR A 5 49.18 0.83 -9.73
N MET A 6 49.07 2.14 -9.97
CA MET A 6 48.11 3.02 -9.28
C MET A 6 47.24 3.84 -10.24
N LEU A 7 46.78 3.22 -11.35
CA LEU A 7 45.94 3.93 -12.33
C LEU A 7 44.69 3.19 -12.79
N ASN A 8 44.27 2.13 -12.10
CA ASN A 8 43.07 1.36 -12.49
C ASN A 8 41.94 1.30 -11.45
N LEU A 9 41.98 2.11 -10.39
CA LEU A 9 40.97 2.12 -9.32
C LEU A 9 40.11 3.39 -9.26
N ARG A 10 40.21 4.30 -10.24
CA ARG A 10 39.47 5.58 -10.26
C ARG A 10 38.39 5.70 -11.34
N LYS A 11 38.03 4.59 -12.01
CA LYS A 11 37.06 4.59 -13.13
C LYS A 11 35.77 3.80 -12.88
N GLN A 12 35.48 3.38 -11.65
CA GLN A 12 34.23 2.66 -11.30
C GLN A 12 33.34 3.38 -10.28
N GLU A 13 33.57 4.66 -10.01
CA GLU A 13 32.82 5.43 -9.00
C GLU A 13 31.85 6.46 -9.62
N LYS A 14 31.29 6.18 -10.81
CA LYS A 14 30.43 7.15 -11.52
C LYS A 14 29.16 6.61 -12.19
N GLU A 15 28.70 5.41 -11.84
CA GLU A 15 27.46 4.85 -12.39
C GLU A 15 26.64 4.08 -11.34
N HIS A 16 26.23 4.74 -10.26
CA HIS A 16 25.05 4.30 -9.49
C HIS A 16 24.40 5.51 -8.81
N SER A 17 24.06 6.51 -9.63
CA SER A 17 23.11 7.56 -9.27
C SER A 17 21.71 7.14 -9.69
N PHE A 18 20.92 6.74 -8.69
CA PHE A 18 19.63 7.36 -8.40
C PHE A 18 18.60 7.47 -9.54
N THR A 19 17.67 6.51 -9.61
CA THR A 19 16.30 6.74 -10.13
C THR A 19 15.29 5.90 -9.32
N HIS A 20 14.73 6.50 -8.27
CA HIS A 20 13.43 6.09 -7.76
C HIS A 20 12.36 6.78 -8.62
N GLU A 21 11.94 6.09 -9.69
CA GLU A 21 10.80 6.48 -10.51
C GLU A 21 9.54 5.87 -9.91
N SER A 22 8.99 6.52 -8.88
CA SER A 22 7.64 6.25 -8.37
C SER A 22 6.68 7.29 -8.95
N ALA A 23 6.31 7.11 -10.22
CA ALA A 23 5.21 7.83 -10.84
C ALA A 23 3.93 6.99 -10.71
N SER A 24 3.28 7.07 -9.55
CA SER A 24 1.88 6.68 -9.41
C SER A 24 1.02 7.73 -10.11
N ALA A 25 0.79 7.55 -11.41
CA ALA A 25 -0.21 8.30 -12.15
C ALA A 25 -1.61 7.82 -11.74
N LEU A 26 -2.22 8.53 -10.78
CA LEU A 26 -3.65 8.49 -10.54
C LEU A 26 -4.35 9.13 -11.76
N SER A 27 -4.81 8.26 -12.66
CA SER A 27 -5.74 8.58 -13.75
C SER A 27 -7.07 9.06 -13.16
N LEU A 28 -7.20 10.37 -12.94
CA LEU A 28 -8.48 11.03 -12.74
C LEU A 28 -9.17 11.20 -14.09
N SER A 29 -10.25 10.45 -14.28
CA SER A 29 -11.16 10.56 -15.42
C SER A 29 -11.64 12.01 -15.63
N PRO A 30 -11.69 12.53 -16.87
CA PRO A 30 -12.35 13.80 -17.13
C PRO A 30 -13.86 13.64 -16.92
N LEU A 31 -14.41 14.43 -16.00
CA LEU A 31 -15.84 14.54 -15.76
C LEU A 31 -16.47 15.24 -16.99
N ASP A 32 -17.29 14.50 -17.73
CA ASP A 32 -18.09 14.99 -18.85
C ASP A 32 -18.87 16.24 -18.45
N LYS A 33 -18.51 17.38 -19.07
CA LYS A 33 -19.33 18.58 -19.08
C LYS A 33 -20.52 18.31 -19.98
N THR A 34 -21.68 18.06 -19.36
CA THR A 34 -22.98 18.14 -20.04
C THR A 34 -23.24 19.57 -20.46
N GLU A 35 -22.84 19.88 -21.69
CA GLU A 35 -23.15 21.10 -22.41
C GLU A 35 -24.66 21.17 -22.64
N THR A 36 -25.36 21.84 -21.72
CA THR A 36 -26.80 22.09 -21.88
C THR A 36 -26.94 23.28 -22.83
N ALA A 37 -27.29 22.99 -24.08
CA ALA A 37 -27.60 23.97 -25.10
C ALA A 37 -28.75 24.88 -24.62
N ILE A 38 -28.41 26.14 -24.29
CA ILE A 38 -29.40 27.19 -24.03
C ILE A 38 -29.85 27.74 -25.38
N ILE A 39 -31.11 27.48 -25.70
CA ILE A 39 -31.84 28.04 -26.85
C ILE A 39 -31.99 29.55 -26.65
N PRO A 40 -31.48 30.42 -27.56
CA PRO A 40 -31.77 31.84 -27.50
C PRO A 40 -33.18 32.13 -28.04
N LEU A 41 -34.10 32.52 -27.15
CA LEU A 41 -35.37 33.13 -27.53
C LEU A 41 -35.10 34.52 -28.10
N GLN A 42 -35.41 34.67 -29.40
CA GLN A 42 -35.33 35.92 -30.14
C GLN A 42 -36.12 37.03 -29.44
N GLN A 43 -35.45 38.16 -29.25
CA GLN A 43 -36.03 39.44 -28.89
C GLN A 43 -36.83 39.97 -30.09
N GLY A 44 -38.15 39.98 -29.96
CA GLY A 44 -39.02 40.74 -30.87
C GLY A 44 -38.82 42.24 -30.60
N SER A 45 -38.13 42.93 -31.50
CA SER A 45 -38.04 44.38 -31.49
C SER A 45 -39.36 44.98 -32.00
N LEU A 46 -40.06 45.69 -31.14
CA LEU A 46 -41.14 46.59 -31.54
C LEU A 46 -40.52 47.85 -32.12
N ALA A 47 -40.45 47.91 -33.45
CA ALA A 47 -40.19 49.13 -34.18
C ALA A 47 -41.47 49.98 -34.20
N ALA A 48 -41.28 51.26 -33.92
CA ALA A 48 -42.26 52.32 -33.95
C ALA A 48 -43.04 52.33 -35.27
N THR A 49 -44.36 52.56 -35.17
CA THR A 49 -45.15 53.05 -36.30
C THR A 49 -45.61 54.44 -35.92
N ASP A 50 -44.96 55.40 -36.57
CA ASP A 50 -45.34 56.81 -36.62
C ASP A 50 -46.73 56.99 -37.26
N ALA A 51 -47.49 57.87 -36.61
CA ALA A 51 -48.16 59.03 -37.19
C ALA A 51 -49.15 58.90 -38.38
N GLN A 52 -50.31 59.53 -38.14
CA GLN A 52 -51.29 60.10 -39.08
C GLN A 52 -52.20 59.08 -39.79
N VAL A 53 -53.52 59.26 -39.86
CA VAL A 53 -54.23 60.40 -40.48
C VAL A 53 -55.61 60.59 -39.84
N GLU A 54 -56.03 61.86 -39.76
CA GLU A 54 -57.36 62.34 -39.41
C GLU A 54 -58.47 61.69 -40.25
N GLU A 55 -59.55 61.24 -39.61
CA GLU A 55 -60.89 61.47 -40.15
C GLU A 55 -61.91 61.44 -39.00
N THR A 56 -62.53 62.60 -38.78
CA THR A 56 -63.56 62.87 -37.79
C THR A 56 -64.84 62.11 -38.12
N GLU A 57 -64.95 60.86 -37.66
CA GLU A 57 -66.25 60.19 -37.59
C GLU A 57 -66.98 60.57 -36.29
N PRO A 58 -68.30 60.87 -36.32
CA PRO A 58 -69.08 61.11 -35.12
C PRO A 58 -69.04 59.86 -34.22
N THR A 59 -68.31 60.01 -33.12
CA THR A 59 -68.09 59.09 -32.01
C THR A 59 -69.20 58.05 -31.85
N ARG A 60 -68.86 56.76 -31.96
CA ARG A 60 -69.78 55.65 -31.64
C ARG A 60 -70.45 55.79 -30.26
N LEU A 61 -69.86 56.59 -29.36
CA LEU A 61 -70.42 56.98 -28.06
C LEU A 61 -71.72 57.81 -28.17
N THR A 62 -71.90 58.65 -29.18
CA THR A 62 -73.14 59.45 -29.32
C THR A 62 -74.32 58.60 -29.78
N ARG A 63 -74.10 57.59 -30.65
CA ARG A 63 -75.16 56.62 -31.00
C ARG A 63 -75.52 55.68 -29.84
N ALA A 64 -74.58 55.38 -28.95
CA ALA A 64 -74.85 54.56 -27.76
C ALA A 64 -75.71 55.30 -26.73
N LEU A 65 -75.50 56.62 -26.57
CA LEU A 65 -76.29 57.45 -25.65
C LEU A 65 -77.74 57.61 -26.10
N ASP A 66 -78.00 57.72 -27.41
CA ASP A 66 -79.37 57.85 -27.94
C ASP A 66 -80.22 56.57 -27.75
N PHE A 67 -79.57 55.40 -27.75
CA PHE A 67 -80.22 54.11 -27.48
C PHE A 67 -80.64 53.95 -26.01
N LEU A 68 -79.89 54.54 -25.08
CA LEU A 68 -80.15 54.51 -23.65
C LEU A 68 -81.38 55.35 -23.24
N VAL A 69 -81.66 56.43 -23.96
CA VAL A 69 -82.84 57.28 -23.72
C VAL A 69 -84.14 56.61 -24.18
N ARG A 70 -84.08 55.79 -25.24
CA ARG A 70 -85.25 55.14 -25.84
C ARG A 70 -85.77 53.92 -25.06
N TYR A 71 -84.94 53.32 -24.19
CA TYR A 71 -85.27 52.12 -23.41
C TYR A 71 -84.87 52.27 -21.92
N PRO A 72 -85.69 52.95 -21.09
CA PRO A 72 -85.35 53.24 -19.69
C PRO A 72 -85.20 52.00 -18.79
N LYS A 73 -85.74 50.85 -19.20
CA LYS A 73 -85.54 49.58 -18.48
C LYS A 73 -84.14 48.99 -18.71
N LEU A 74 -83.54 49.22 -19.88
CA LEU A 74 -82.18 48.74 -20.18
C LEU A 74 -81.12 49.62 -19.51
N SER A 75 -81.36 50.93 -19.36
CA SER A 75 -80.41 51.84 -18.71
C SER A 75 -80.15 51.51 -17.23
N VAL A 76 -81.17 51.04 -16.49
CA VAL A 76 -81.01 50.56 -15.10
C VAL A 76 -80.12 49.32 -15.04
N VAL A 77 -80.24 48.40 -16.00
CA VAL A 77 -79.39 47.19 -16.05
C VAL A 77 -77.95 47.55 -16.39
N PHE A 78 -77.73 48.46 -17.35
CA PHE A 78 -76.38 48.89 -17.72
C PHE A 78 -75.68 49.66 -16.60
N THR A 79 -76.39 50.52 -15.86
CA THR A 79 -75.82 51.24 -14.72
C THR A 79 -75.49 50.29 -13.57
N ALA A 80 -76.35 49.33 -13.24
CA ALA A 80 -76.05 48.30 -12.25
C ALA A 80 -74.84 47.45 -12.66
N CYS A 81 -74.73 47.09 -13.95
CA CYS A 81 -73.57 46.37 -14.49
C CYS A 81 -72.28 47.19 -14.40
N ALA A 82 -72.33 48.49 -14.74
CA ALA A 82 -71.18 49.39 -14.66
C ALA A 82 -70.71 49.58 -13.21
N VAL A 83 -71.63 49.71 -12.25
CA VAL A 83 -71.27 49.79 -10.82
C VAL A 83 -70.64 48.48 -10.34
N ALA A 84 -71.18 47.33 -10.77
CA ALA A 84 -70.62 46.03 -10.44
C ALA A 84 -69.20 45.84 -11.01
N THR A 85 -68.95 46.24 -12.27
CA THR A 85 -67.62 46.13 -12.88
C THR A 85 -66.60 47.10 -12.26
N LEU A 86 -67.01 48.32 -11.89
CA LEU A 86 -66.15 49.26 -11.17
C LEU A 86 -65.82 48.78 -9.77
N SER A 87 -66.79 48.19 -9.04
CA SER A 87 -66.56 47.58 -7.73
C SER A 87 -65.58 46.40 -7.83
N LEU A 88 -65.78 45.52 -8.83
CA LEU A 88 -64.89 44.39 -9.08
C LEU A 88 -63.47 44.86 -9.46
N GLY A 89 -63.37 45.89 -10.30
CA GLY A 89 -62.09 46.49 -10.69
C GLY A 89 -61.34 47.10 -9.50
N THR A 90 -62.06 47.77 -8.60
CA THR A 90 -61.48 48.32 -7.36
C THR A 90 -60.97 47.20 -6.44
N TRP A 91 -61.74 46.12 -6.31
CA TRP A 91 -61.34 44.96 -5.51
C TRP A 91 -60.12 44.22 -6.08
N VAL A 92 -60.08 44.00 -7.40
CA VAL A 92 -58.90 43.39 -8.08
C VAL A 92 -57.66 44.28 -7.94
N GLY A 93 -57.84 45.61 -8.03
CA GLY A 93 -56.76 46.58 -7.80
C GLY A 93 -56.19 46.48 -6.38
N ALA A 94 -57.06 46.44 -5.37
CA ALA A 94 -56.65 46.29 -3.97
C ALA A 94 -55.85 44.98 -3.75
N LEU A 95 -56.34 43.86 -4.28
CA LEU A 95 -55.64 42.56 -4.20
C LEU A 95 -54.27 42.59 -4.90
N PHE A 96 -54.15 43.29 -6.03
CA PHE A 96 -52.88 43.41 -6.73
C PHE A 96 -51.83 44.18 -5.91
N PHE A 97 -52.24 45.27 -5.24
CA PHE A 97 -51.35 46.04 -4.38
C PHE A 97 -50.91 45.23 -3.15
N GLU A 98 -51.83 44.53 -2.48
CA GLU A 98 -51.50 43.64 -1.36
C GLU A 98 -50.51 42.55 -1.78
N ASN A 99 -50.73 41.91 -2.94
CA ASN A 99 -49.83 40.89 -3.45
C ASN A 99 -48.44 41.45 -3.76
N LYS A 100 -48.36 42.66 -4.31
CA LYS A 100 -47.09 43.33 -4.61
C LYS A 100 -46.30 43.67 -3.35
N VAL A 101 -46.98 44.14 -2.29
CA VAL A 101 -46.38 44.44 -0.99
C VAL A 101 -45.89 43.16 -0.31
N LEU A 102 -46.72 42.12 -0.27
CA LEU A 102 -46.35 40.82 0.29
C LEU A 102 -45.14 40.21 -0.43
N LYS A 103 -45.09 40.31 -1.77
CA LYS A 103 -43.95 39.83 -2.56
C LYS A 103 -42.66 40.59 -2.24
N HIS A 104 -42.73 41.91 -2.05
CA HIS A 104 -41.56 42.70 -1.63
C HIS A 104 -41.09 42.30 -0.23
N GLN A 105 -42.02 42.10 0.71
CA GLN A 105 -41.68 41.71 2.08
C GLN A 105 -41.04 40.33 2.16
N ILE A 106 -41.55 39.36 1.38
CA ILE A 106 -40.97 38.01 1.28
C ILE A 106 -39.56 38.08 0.69
N ASN A 107 -39.38 38.83 -0.41
CA ASN A 107 -38.05 38.99 -1.01
C ASN A 107 -37.05 39.64 -0.06
N GLN A 108 -37.47 40.64 0.71
CA GLN A 108 -36.60 41.30 1.67
C GLN A 108 -36.20 40.36 2.82
N ARG A 109 -37.15 39.57 3.35
CA ARG A 109 -36.85 38.53 4.36
C ARG A 109 -35.92 37.45 3.82
N GLN A 110 -36.11 37.02 2.58
CA GLN A 110 -35.24 36.04 1.94
C GLN A 110 -33.83 36.59 1.71
N GLN A 111 -33.68 37.87 1.35
CA GLN A 111 -32.37 38.50 1.19
C GLN A 111 -31.65 38.63 2.54
N ALA A 112 -32.33 39.09 3.59
CA ALA A 112 -31.75 39.17 4.93
C ALA A 112 -31.30 37.78 5.43
N ALA A 113 -32.14 36.75 5.29
CA ALA A 113 -31.79 35.38 5.67
C ALA A 113 -30.61 34.82 4.85
N LYS A 114 -30.49 35.18 3.56
CA LYS A 114 -29.35 34.78 2.72
C LYS A 114 -28.04 35.44 3.15
N VAL A 115 -28.08 36.70 3.59
CA VAL A 115 -26.89 37.40 4.08
C VAL A 115 -26.44 36.80 5.42
N GLU A 116 -27.37 36.56 6.35
CA GLU A 116 -27.08 35.96 7.65
C GLU A 116 -26.50 34.54 7.51
N SER A 117 -27.12 33.71 6.67
CA SER A 117 -26.60 32.36 6.38
C SER A 117 -25.25 32.40 5.64
N ALA A 118 -24.99 33.39 4.79
CA ALA A 118 -23.70 33.53 4.14
C ALA A 118 -22.59 33.92 5.13
N GLU A 119 -22.88 34.75 6.14
CA GLU A 119 -21.93 35.07 7.21
C GLU A 119 -21.68 33.86 8.13
N GLU A 120 -22.73 33.12 8.49
CA GLU A 120 -22.58 31.90 9.30
C GLU A 120 -21.73 30.84 8.58
N ILE A 121 -21.96 30.64 7.27
CA ILE A 121 -21.16 29.72 6.46
C ILE A 121 -19.69 30.17 6.40
N LYS A 122 -19.42 31.47 6.26
CA LYS A 122 -18.04 31.99 6.28
C LYS A 122 -17.34 31.72 7.61
N SER A 123 -18.02 31.99 8.73
CA SER A 123 -17.48 31.70 10.07
C SER A 123 -17.13 30.22 10.23
N ARG A 124 -18.02 29.32 9.80
CA ARG A 124 -17.77 27.87 9.86
C ARG A 124 -16.61 27.43 8.97
N ILE A 125 -16.43 28.06 7.81
CA ILE A 125 -15.28 27.77 6.93
C ILE A 125 -13.97 28.21 7.58
N ASP A 126 -13.94 29.38 8.21
CA ASP A 126 -12.74 29.87 8.90
C ASP A 126 -12.40 29.02 10.13
N GLU A 127 -13.41 28.61 10.91
CA GLU A 127 -13.26 27.65 12.00
C GLU A 127 -12.75 26.29 11.50
N ALA A 128 -13.33 25.74 10.44
CA ALA A 128 -12.86 24.48 9.85
C ALA A 128 -11.42 24.58 9.34
N LYS A 129 -11.04 25.71 8.74
CA LYS A 129 -9.68 25.96 8.26
C LYS A 129 -8.67 26.02 9.41
N THR A 130 -9.02 26.67 10.52
CA THR A 130 -8.16 26.71 11.71
C THR A 130 -8.01 25.33 12.35
N GLN A 131 -9.10 24.56 12.45
CA GLN A 131 -9.02 23.16 12.93
C GLN A 131 -8.15 22.29 12.03
N MET A 132 -8.27 22.43 10.70
CA MET A 132 -7.46 21.67 9.76
C MET A 132 -5.97 22.01 9.87
N SER A 133 -5.63 23.29 10.05
CA SER A 133 -4.24 23.71 10.29
C SER A 133 -3.69 23.17 11.61
N GLN A 134 -4.49 23.14 12.68
CA GLN A 134 -4.07 22.54 13.96
C GLN A 134 -3.83 21.03 13.83
N LEU A 135 -4.72 20.31 13.14
CA LEU A 135 -4.54 18.88 12.88
C LEU A 135 -3.30 18.61 12.02
N GLN A 136 -3.05 19.43 11.00
CA GLN A 136 -1.85 19.30 10.18
C GLN A 136 -0.57 19.46 11.02
N ASN A 137 -0.50 20.48 11.88
CA ASN A 137 0.65 20.69 12.77
C ASN A 137 0.85 19.52 13.76
N GLN A 138 -0.24 18.93 14.25
CA GLN A 138 -0.17 17.74 15.11
C GLN A 138 0.33 16.50 14.36
N MET A 139 -0.11 16.30 13.11
CA MET A 139 0.38 15.19 12.28
C MET A 139 1.85 15.35 11.94
N GLU A 140 2.30 16.56 11.59
CA GLU A 140 3.72 16.82 11.30
C GLU A 140 4.60 16.53 12.51
N ALA A 141 4.19 16.97 13.70
CA ALA A 141 4.91 16.70 14.95
C ALA A 141 4.97 15.19 15.29
N GLN A 142 3.86 14.46 15.11
CA GLN A 142 3.84 13.01 15.35
C GLN A 142 4.65 12.24 14.31
N GLN A 143 4.60 12.64 13.04
CA GLN A 143 5.37 11.99 11.98
C GLN A 143 6.88 12.16 12.21
N THR A 144 7.34 13.32 12.65
CA THR A 144 8.76 13.52 12.95
C THR A 144 9.27 12.61 14.06
N ASP A 145 8.48 12.40 15.12
CA ASP A 145 8.86 11.52 16.23
C ASP A 145 8.93 10.05 15.78
N VAL A 146 7.94 9.59 15.00
CA VAL A 146 7.94 8.22 14.46
C VAL A 146 9.14 7.99 13.56
N ILE A 147 9.43 8.91 12.63
CA ILE A 147 10.57 8.78 11.70
C ILE A 147 11.90 8.74 12.46
N LEU A 148 12.07 9.59 13.49
CA LEU A 148 13.30 9.60 14.30
C LEU A 148 13.50 8.30 15.10
N THR A 149 12.42 7.76 15.68
CA THR A 149 12.48 6.49 16.42
C THR A 149 12.79 5.31 15.50
N GLU A 150 12.19 5.26 14.31
CA GLU A 150 12.45 4.23 13.30
C GLU A 150 13.89 4.31 12.77
N GLN A 151 14.39 5.53 12.51
CA GLN A 151 15.77 5.72 12.07
C GLN A 151 16.77 5.25 13.15
N ALA A 152 16.49 5.52 14.42
CA ALA A 152 17.33 5.05 15.53
C ALA A 152 17.32 3.52 15.67
N SER A 153 16.16 2.87 15.47
CA SER A 153 16.09 1.41 15.50
C SER A 153 16.85 0.76 14.34
N LEU A 154 16.70 1.30 13.12
CA LEU A 154 17.41 0.81 11.94
C LEU A 154 18.93 1.00 12.07
N ALA A 155 19.39 2.10 12.67
CA ALA A 155 20.80 2.31 12.96
C ALA A 155 21.35 1.26 13.95
N GLY A 156 20.58 0.92 14.99
CA GLY A 156 20.94 -0.12 15.95
C GLY A 156 21.01 -1.52 15.32
N GLU A 157 20.07 -1.86 14.45
CA GLU A 157 20.08 -3.13 13.71
C GLU A 157 21.28 -3.22 12.77
N ASN A 158 21.57 -2.16 12.02
CA ASN A 158 22.75 -2.12 11.15
C ASN A 158 24.05 -2.29 11.93
N ALA A 159 24.18 -1.64 13.10
CA ALA A 159 25.36 -1.81 13.96
C ALA A 159 25.53 -3.26 14.42
N ARG A 160 24.43 -3.92 14.82
CA ARG A 160 24.42 -5.33 15.21
C ARG A 160 24.80 -6.25 14.04
N LEU A 161 24.22 -6.04 12.86
CA LEU A 161 24.54 -6.82 11.66
C LEU A 161 26.01 -6.68 11.26
N LEU A 162 26.57 -5.47 11.34
CA LEU A 162 27.99 -5.24 11.08
C LEU A 162 28.89 -5.96 12.09
N GLN A 163 28.50 -6.00 13.37
CA GLN A 163 29.21 -6.75 14.40
C GLN A 163 29.17 -8.26 14.11
N ASP A 164 28.01 -8.79 13.76
CA ASP A 164 27.85 -10.21 13.40
C ASP A 164 28.66 -10.56 12.13
N LEU A 165 28.65 -9.67 11.13
CA LEU A 165 29.45 -9.84 9.91
C LEU A 165 30.95 -9.83 10.24
N ASN A 166 31.42 -8.93 11.10
CA ASN A 166 32.81 -8.88 11.54
C ASN A 166 33.22 -10.17 12.30
N GLN A 167 32.32 -10.73 13.11
CA GLN A 167 32.57 -12.02 13.77
C GLN A 167 32.63 -13.18 12.78
N LEU A 168 31.76 -13.18 11.76
CA LEU A 168 31.70 -14.20 10.73
C LEU A 168 32.85 -14.11 9.72
N SER A 169 33.38 -12.91 9.46
CA SER A 169 34.47 -12.69 8.50
C SER A 169 35.83 -13.11 9.05
N LYS A 170 35.97 -13.28 10.37
CA LYS A 170 37.20 -13.81 10.97
C LYS A 170 37.34 -15.29 10.63
N PRO A 171 38.53 -15.73 10.16
CA PRO A 171 38.79 -17.14 9.89
C PRO A 171 38.59 -17.95 11.18
N GLN A 172 37.63 -18.88 11.15
CA GLN A 172 37.36 -19.76 12.28
C GLN A 172 38.32 -20.95 12.24
N PHE A 173 39.52 -20.76 12.79
CA PHE A 173 40.49 -21.85 12.95
C PHE A 173 39.94 -22.92 13.91
N GLY A 174 40.05 -24.19 13.52
CA GLY A 174 39.60 -25.32 14.33
C GLY A 174 38.09 -25.60 14.29
N ALA A 175 37.36 -25.04 13.32
CA ALA A 175 35.96 -25.43 13.11
C ALA A 175 35.86 -26.96 12.95
N PRO A 176 34.91 -27.64 13.62
CA PRO A 176 34.78 -29.08 13.54
C PRO A 176 34.66 -29.54 12.08
N LEU A 177 35.62 -30.36 11.65
CA LEU A 177 35.61 -31.06 10.38
C LEU A 177 35.29 -32.51 10.65
N VAL A 178 34.07 -32.94 10.33
CA VAL A 178 33.64 -34.31 10.61
C VAL A 178 33.40 -35.05 9.32
N LEU A 179 34.01 -36.22 9.23
CA LEU A 179 33.88 -37.13 8.12
C LEU A 179 32.58 -37.94 8.25
N LEU A 180 31.78 -37.95 7.19
CA LEU A 180 30.58 -38.78 7.10
C LEU A 180 30.81 -39.93 6.14
N GLU A 181 30.66 -41.13 6.69
CA GLU A 181 30.56 -42.36 5.94
C GLU A 181 29.10 -42.67 5.61
N ALA A 182 28.86 -43.24 4.43
CA ALA A 182 27.53 -43.63 4.00
C ALA A 182 26.89 -44.64 4.97
N ALA A 183 25.59 -44.52 5.21
CA ALA A 183 24.85 -45.39 6.11
C ALA A 183 24.93 -46.87 5.69
N SER A 184 24.99 -47.13 4.39
CA SER A 184 25.19 -48.48 3.82
C SER A 184 26.53 -49.10 4.23
N VAL A 185 27.60 -48.33 4.24
CA VAL A 185 28.95 -48.77 4.63
C VAL A 185 29.00 -49.07 6.13
N LYS A 186 28.45 -48.17 6.94
CA LYS A 186 28.37 -48.37 8.40
C LYS A 186 27.57 -49.62 8.77
N PHE A 187 26.44 -49.83 8.10
CA PHE A 187 25.60 -51.00 8.32
C PHE A 187 26.32 -52.30 7.95
N ALA A 188 27.09 -52.30 6.85
CA ALA A 188 27.90 -53.45 6.45
C ALA A 188 29.02 -53.77 7.46
N ALA A 189 29.64 -52.74 8.06
CA ALA A 189 30.71 -52.92 9.04
C ALA A 189 30.19 -53.40 10.41
N ASN A 190 29.01 -52.96 10.84
CA ASN A 190 28.42 -53.38 12.12
C ASN A 190 26.89 -53.46 12.06
N PRO A 191 26.32 -54.61 11.66
CA PRO A 191 24.88 -54.77 11.44
C PRO A 191 24.04 -54.68 12.72
N ALA A 192 24.67 -54.79 13.90
CA ALA A 192 24.00 -54.66 15.20
C ALA A 192 23.71 -53.18 15.58
N ASN A 193 24.39 -52.21 14.97
CA ASN A 193 24.30 -50.79 15.31
C ASN A 193 23.54 -49.99 14.24
N LYS A 194 22.26 -50.34 14.00
CA LYS A 194 21.42 -49.69 12.98
C LYS A 194 21.18 -48.19 13.22
N ASP A 195 21.40 -47.69 14.44
CA ASP A 195 21.11 -46.31 14.85
C ASP A 195 22.36 -45.43 15.07
N GLN A 196 23.54 -45.87 14.61
CA GLN A 196 24.80 -45.15 14.86
C GLN A 196 25.02 -43.98 13.89
N ALA A 197 24.35 -42.85 14.17
CA ALA A 197 24.62 -41.58 13.50
C ALA A 197 26.02 -41.04 13.87
N THR A 198 26.71 -40.39 12.93
CA THR A 198 27.96 -39.70 13.26
C THR A 198 27.63 -38.50 14.12
N THR A 199 28.25 -38.38 15.30
CA THR A 199 27.99 -37.25 16.21
C THR A 199 28.96 -36.10 15.92
N ILE A 200 28.43 -34.89 15.88
CA ILE A 200 29.20 -33.64 15.77
C ILE A 200 28.87 -32.79 16.99
N ASP A 201 29.89 -32.54 17.80
CA ASP A 201 29.81 -31.59 18.90
C ASP A 201 30.33 -30.23 18.42
N VAL A 202 29.41 -29.29 18.21
CA VAL A 202 29.73 -27.95 17.72
C VAL A 202 29.90 -27.02 18.94
N PRO A 203 31.09 -26.47 19.19
CA PRO A 203 31.31 -25.60 20.34
C PRO A 203 30.55 -24.27 20.23
N PHE A 204 30.24 -23.67 21.38
CA PHE A 204 29.34 -22.51 21.45
C PHE A 204 29.88 -21.24 20.73
N ASN A 205 31.18 -21.17 20.51
CA ASN A 205 31.86 -20.04 19.88
C ASN A 205 32.01 -20.17 18.36
N TYR A 206 31.63 -21.32 17.78
CA TYR A 206 31.64 -21.50 16.32
C TYR A 206 30.29 -21.15 15.72
N ALA A 207 30.33 -20.38 14.62
CA ALA A 207 29.14 -20.06 13.84
C ALA A 207 28.91 -21.03 12.67
N LEU A 208 29.98 -21.69 12.24
CA LEU A 208 30.00 -22.62 11.10
C LEU A 208 30.64 -23.95 11.53
N PHE A 209 30.19 -25.04 10.92
CA PHE A 209 30.85 -26.33 10.99
C PHE A 209 30.82 -27.02 9.63
N THR A 210 31.82 -27.85 9.34
CA THR A 210 31.97 -28.48 8.03
C THR A 210 31.89 -29.99 8.16
N VAL A 211 31.13 -30.57 7.25
CA VAL A 211 30.85 -31.99 7.19
C VAL A 211 31.33 -32.49 5.85
N VAL A 212 32.20 -33.49 5.85
CA VAL A 212 32.80 -34.02 4.63
C VAL A 212 32.16 -35.36 4.33
N MET A 213 31.30 -35.40 3.32
CA MET A 213 30.73 -36.67 2.86
C MET A 213 31.76 -37.43 2.04
N GLN A 214 31.93 -38.71 2.34
CA GLN A 214 32.71 -39.67 1.55
C GLN A 214 31.75 -40.59 0.80
N PRO A 215 31.53 -40.34 -0.51
CA PRO A 215 30.73 -41.23 -1.31
C PRO A 215 31.45 -42.56 -1.56
N THR A 216 30.68 -43.64 -1.76
CA THR A 216 31.31 -44.92 -2.09
C THR A 216 32.01 -44.87 -3.46
N PRO A 217 33.07 -45.67 -3.66
CA PRO A 217 33.80 -45.72 -4.94
C PRO A 217 32.89 -46.00 -6.14
N ALA A 218 31.92 -46.90 -5.97
CA ALA A 218 30.93 -47.25 -7.01
C ALA A 218 30.11 -46.03 -7.48
N LEU A 219 29.92 -45.03 -6.62
CA LEU A 219 29.24 -43.80 -7.02
C LEU A 219 30.10 -42.93 -7.94
N THR A 220 31.39 -42.83 -7.61
CA THR A 220 32.35 -42.04 -8.39
C THR A 220 32.44 -42.57 -9.83
N GLU A 221 32.29 -43.88 -10.00
CA GLU A 221 32.27 -44.55 -11.30
C GLU A 221 31.01 -44.26 -12.15
N LYS A 222 29.83 -44.11 -11.52
CA LYS A 222 28.59 -43.74 -12.25
C LYS A 222 28.67 -42.38 -12.95
N GLY A 223 29.54 -41.49 -12.49
CA GLY A 223 29.94 -40.30 -13.25
C GLY A 223 28.87 -39.22 -13.43
N PHE A 224 27.99 -38.99 -12.44
CA PHE A 224 26.98 -37.92 -12.50
C PHE A 224 27.60 -36.54 -12.76
N GLN A 225 26.94 -35.71 -13.60
CA GLN A 225 27.42 -34.37 -13.95
C GLN A 225 27.16 -33.33 -12.85
N SER A 226 26.13 -33.55 -12.03
CA SER A 226 25.85 -32.73 -10.87
C SER A 226 25.17 -33.57 -9.80
N TYR A 227 25.29 -33.13 -8.55
CA TYR A 227 24.68 -33.76 -7.41
C TYR A 227 23.70 -32.80 -6.75
N PHE A 228 22.75 -33.35 -6.01
CA PHE A 228 21.82 -32.60 -5.19
C PHE A 228 21.80 -33.20 -3.80
N VAL A 229 21.98 -32.38 -2.78
CA VAL A 229 22.00 -32.81 -1.39
C VAL A 229 20.77 -32.26 -0.69
N GLU A 230 20.09 -33.10 0.07
CA GLU A 230 18.99 -32.73 0.94
C GLU A 230 19.32 -33.11 2.37
N LEU A 231 19.28 -32.15 3.28
CA LEU A 231 19.32 -32.37 4.73
C LEU A 231 17.88 -32.46 5.23
N LEU A 232 17.49 -33.60 5.78
CA LEU A 232 16.17 -33.82 6.34
C LEU A 232 16.16 -33.51 7.83
N ASN A 233 15.09 -32.83 8.28
CA ASN A 233 14.86 -32.50 9.68
C ASN A 233 14.79 -33.74 10.58
N PRO A 234 14.99 -33.61 11.91
CA PRO A 234 14.96 -34.74 12.84
C PRO A 234 13.62 -35.47 12.91
N LYS A 235 12.55 -34.81 12.51
CA LYS A 235 11.20 -35.38 12.44
C LYS A 235 10.93 -36.11 11.11
N GLY A 236 11.88 -36.09 10.16
CA GLY A 236 11.77 -36.73 8.84
C GLY A 236 10.76 -36.12 7.87
N LYS A 237 9.99 -35.08 8.28
CA LYS A 237 8.86 -34.53 7.52
C LYS A 237 9.17 -33.28 6.68
N GLY A 238 10.43 -32.91 6.52
CA GLY A 238 10.79 -31.74 5.71
C GLY A 238 12.28 -31.61 5.46
N VAL A 239 12.60 -30.89 4.39
CA VAL A 239 13.96 -30.51 4.03
C VAL A 239 14.36 -29.30 4.87
N ALA A 240 15.34 -29.48 5.75
CA ALA A 240 15.94 -28.43 6.55
C ALA A 240 16.83 -27.51 5.70
N TRP A 241 17.52 -28.11 4.73
CA TRP A 241 18.47 -27.44 3.86
C TRP A 241 18.71 -28.28 2.60
N SER A 242 19.01 -27.62 1.48
CA SER A 242 19.39 -28.33 0.25
C SER A 242 20.33 -27.50 -0.60
N GLU A 243 21.22 -28.16 -1.33
CA GLU A 243 22.17 -27.52 -2.23
C GLU A 243 22.39 -28.36 -3.49
N LYS A 244 22.50 -27.67 -4.63
CA LYS A 244 22.93 -28.27 -5.88
C LYS A 244 24.44 -28.13 -6.00
N LEU A 245 25.12 -29.26 -6.09
CA LEU A 245 26.57 -29.33 -6.22
C LEU A 245 26.94 -29.62 -7.67
N LEU A 246 27.91 -28.87 -8.18
CA LEU A 246 28.58 -29.23 -9.42
C LEU A 246 29.47 -30.45 -9.17
N LYS A 247 29.75 -31.25 -10.20
CA LYS A 247 30.60 -32.44 -10.10
C LYS A 247 31.89 -32.09 -9.36
N ALA A 248 32.06 -32.63 -8.16
CA ALA A 248 33.28 -32.46 -7.40
C ALA A 248 34.41 -33.21 -8.13
N THR A 249 35.54 -32.54 -8.34
CA THR A 249 36.77 -33.17 -8.84
C THR A 249 37.40 -34.07 -7.77
N THR A 250 37.02 -33.86 -6.50
CA THR A 250 37.54 -34.58 -5.34
C THR A 250 36.65 -35.75 -4.92
N PRO A 251 37.22 -36.81 -4.33
CA PRO A 251 36.45 -37.97 -3.84
C PRO A 251 35.64 -37.65 -2.57
N SER A 252 35.61 -36.40 -2.14
CA SER A 252 34.90 -35.96 -0.95
C SER A 252 34.13 -34.68 -1.25
N ILE A 253 32.97 -34.56 -0.62
CA ILE A 253 32.05 -33.45 -0.80
C ILE A 253 31.96 -32.68 0.52
N PRO A 254 32.65 -31.54 0.65
CA PRO A 254 32.55 -30.70 1.84
C PRO A 254 31.25 -29.91 1.82
N LEU A 255 30.46 -30.02 2.88
CA LEU A 255 29.26 -29.23 3.14
C LEU A 255 29.49 -28.37 4.37
N THR A 256 29.28 -27.07 4.26
CA THR A 256 29.43 -26.15 5.39
C THR A 256 28.07 -25.65 5.85
N PHE A 257 27.81 -25.80 7.14
CA PHE A 257 26.54 -25.44 7.74
C PHE A 257 26.68 -24.30 8.73
N ALA A 258 25.71 -23.39 8.72
CA ALA A 258 25.56 -22.38 9.75
C ALA A 258 24.84 -22.94 10.97
N ARG A 259 25.46 -22.81 12.15
CA ARG A 259 24.88 -23.24 13.43
C ARG A 259 23.49 -22.65 13.68
N ARG A 260 23.27 -21.39 13.30
CA ARG A 260 21.95 -20.72 13.44
C ARG A 260 20.86 -21.32 12.55
N ALA A 261 21.21 -22.02 11.47
CA ALA A 261 20.26 -22.57 10.51
C ALA A 261 19.82 -24.01 10.86
N ILE A 262 20.58 -24.71 11.71
CA ILE A 262 20.35 -26.12 12.05
C ILE A 262 20.11 -26.22 13.55
N THR A 263 19.06 -26.89 14.00
CA THR A 263 18.82 -27.14 15.43
C THR A 263 19.60 -28.36 15.93
N ALA A 264 19.81 -28.54 17.23
CA ALA A 264 20.42 -29.78 17.73
C ALA A 264 19.47 -30.98 17.47
N GLY A 265 20.01 -32.14 17.07
CA GLY A 265 19.21 -33.32 16.78
C GLY A 265 19.83 -34.30 15.78
N LYS A 266 19.10 -35.39 15.49
CA LYS A 266 19.42 -36.36 14.43
C LYS A 266 18.98 -35.81 13.08
N TYR A 267 19.82 -35.88 12.06
CA TYR A 267 19.53 -35.47 10.70
C TYR A 267 19.92 -36.58 9.74
N GLN A 268 19.31 -36.56 8.55
CA GLN A 268 19.67 -37.45 7.44
C GLN A 268 20.04 -36.59 6.25
N LEU A 269 21.25 -36.80 5.72
CA LEU A 269 21.70 -36.22 4.46
C LEU A 269 21.44 -37.23 3.36
N LYS A 270 20.61 -36.87 2.38
CA LYS A 270 20.38 -37.66 1.17
C LYS A 270 21.12 -37.03 0.02
N LEU A 271 21.99 -37.82 -0.60
CA LEU A 271 22.71 -37.47 -1.81
C LEU A 271 21.92 -38.03 -3.00
N TYR A 272 21.71 -37.18 -4.01
CA TYR A 272 21.08 -37.53 -5.27
C TYR A 272 22.03 -37.20 -6.42
N GLY A 273 22.10 -38.09 -7.41
CA GLY A 273 22.73 -37.81 -8.70
C GLY A 273 21.72 -37.16 -9.64
N LEU A 274 22.14 -36.14 -10.39
CA LEU A 274 21.29 -35.48 -11.38
C LEU A 274 21.65 -35.96 -12.78
N VAL A 275 20.66 -36.56 -13.46
CA VAL A 275 20.74 -36.95 -14.88
C VAL A 275 19.67 -36.15 -15.63
N GLY A 276 20.10 -35.06 -16.26
CA GLY A 276 19.19 -34.07 -16.84
C GLY A 276 18.34 -33.39 -15.75
N LYS A 277 17.02 -33.61 -15.79
CA LYS A 277 16.05 -33.08 -14.81
C LYS A 277 15.62 -34.08 -13.73
N LYS A 278 16.10 -35.32 -13.80
CA LYS A 278 15.71 -36.38 -12.86
C LYS A 278 16.72 -36.48 -11.72
N LYS A 279 16.21 -36.60 -10.49
CA LYS A 279 16.98 -36.92 -9.28
C LYS A 279 17.01 -38.45 -9.12
N GLU A 280 18.20 -39.05 -9.17
CA GLU A 280 18.42 -40.45 -8.82
C GLU A 280 18.95 -40.51 -7.38
N PHE A 281 18.29 -41.24 -6.49
CA PHE A 281 18.80 -41.44 -5.14
C PHE A 281 20.10 -42.22 -5.20
N VAL A 282 21.09 -41.74 -4.47
CA VAL A 282 22.44 -42.27 -4.50
C VAL A 282 22.79 -42.87 -3.15
N GLU A 283 22.82 -42.06 -2.10
CA GLU A 283 23.30 -42.47 -0.78
C GLU A 283 22.63 -41.65 0.32
N GLN A 284 22.69 -42.18 1.54
CA GLN A 284 22.23 -41.52 2.74
C GLN A 284 23.34 -41.52 3.79
N TYR A 285 23.43 -40.44 4.56
CA TYR A 285 24.35 -40.27 5.67
C TYR A 285 23.57 -39.82 6.91
N ASP A 286 23.77 -40.51 8.02
CA ASP A 286 23.10 -40.18 9.29
C ASP A 286 24.03 -39.36 10.19
N LEU A 287 23.50 -38.22 10.66
CA LEU A 287 24.23 -37.18 11.39
C LEU A 287 23.51 -36.86 12.71
N GLN A 288 24.24 -36.67 13.80
CA GLN A 288 23.72 -36.15 15.08
C GLN A 288 24.46 -34.85 15.41
N VAL A 289 23.73 -33.75 15.49
CA VAL A 289 24.31 -32.43 15.83
C VAL A 289 24.02 -32.11 17.29
N ASN A 290 25.06 -31.86 18.08
CA ASN A 290 24.99 -31.42 19.46
C ASN A 290 25.65 -30.05 19.58
N TYR A 291 24.95 -29.10 20.21
CA TYR A 291 25.54 -27.79 20.53
C TYR A 291 26.04 -27.80 21.97
N LEU A 292 27.34 -27.61 22.13
CA LEU A 292 27.94 -27.45 23.46
C LEU A 292 27.55 -26.09 24.03
N SER A 293 27.26 -26.05 25.33
CA SER A 293 26.97 -24.81 26.05
C SER A 293 28.25 -24.03 26.37
N ASP A 294 28.11 -22.73 26.59
CA ASP A 294 29.22 -21.87 27.02
C ASP A 294 29.78 -22.37 28.36
N PRO A 295 31.08 -22.74 28.44
CA PRO A 295 31.70 -23.17 29.69
C PRO A 295 31.65 -22.10 30.78
N ALA A 296 31.58 -20.81 30.43
CA ALA A 296 31.48 -19.70 31.40
C ALA A 296 30.11 -19.65 32.10
N LEU A 297 29.07 -20.22 31.50
CA LEU A 297 27.71 -20.25 32.05
C LEU A 297 27.40 -21.52 32.84
N LYS A 298 28.38 -22.37 33.14
CA LYS A 298 28.14 -23.54 34.00
C LYS A 298 27.64 -23.04 35.37
N PRO A 299 26.42 -23.40 35.79
CA PRO A 299 25.90 -22.98 37.09
C PRO A 299 26.87 -23.46 38.16
N ALA A 300 27.39 -22.52 38.96
CA ALA A 300 28.24 -22.83 40.10
C ALA A 300 27.57 -23.95 40.89
N LYS A 301 28.17 -25.16 40.88
CA LYS A 301 27.67 -26.29 41.65
C LYS A 301 27.52 -25.80 43.08
N LYS A 302 26.28 -25.60 43.55
CA LYS A 302 26.01 -25.28 44.94
C LYS A 302 26.64 -26.39 45.76
N ALA A 303 27.72 -26.06 46.46
CA ALA A 303 28.39 -26.97 47.36
C ALA A 303 27.36 -27.37 48.42
N VAL A 304 26.85 -28.60 48.31
CA VAL A 304 25.98 -29.18 49.33
C VAL A 304 26.86 -29.37 50.55
N LYS A 305 26.78 -28.42 51.49
CA LYS A 305 27.34 -28.60 52.84
C LYS A 305 26.64 -29.81 53.45
N LYS A 306 27.32 -30.94 53.50
CA LYS A 306 26.94 -32.05 54.39
C LYS A 306 27.02 -31.50 55.82
N LYS A 307 25.88 -31.51 56.52
CA LYS A 307 25.82 -31.38 57.97
C LYS A 307 26.07 -32.76 58.58
#